data_AF-A0AAU8G116-F1
#
_entry.id   AF-A0AAU8G116-F1
#
_cell.length_a   1.000
_cell.length_b   1.000
_cell.length_c   1.000
_cell.angle_alpha   90.00
_cell.angle_beta   90.00
_cell.angle_gamma   90.00
#
_symmetry.space_group_name_H-M   'P 1'
#
loop_
_entity.id
_entity.type
_entity.pdbx_description
1 polymer ?
#
loop_
_entity_poly.entity_id
_entity_poly.type
_entity_poly.pdbx_seq_one_letter_code
_entity_poly.pdbx_strand_id
1 'polypeptide(L)'
;MPTENPAPESTGDPAPTGGGDGGQGFKAPTSQAEFDAMVKSRLERERAKFADYDELKAKAQQLDDSQQTTATRIAKLEKELESTRTTALRSRIQAKHGISDEDAELFLTAADEATLTKQAERLAETADDRRKNGNRDPLAGRTPSNPGGGPDAAKREWLRSVTERD
;
A
#
# COMPACT_ATOMS: atom_id res chain seq x y z
N MET A 1 -30.69 -35.48 48.55
CA MET A 1 -31.74 -34.45 48.67
C MET A 1 -31.95 -33.87 47.28
N PRO A 2 -33.07 -34.18 46.62
CA PRO A 2 -33.35 -33.70 45.27
C PRO A 2 -33.82 -32.25 45.34
N THR A 3 -33.16 -31.36 44.61
CA THR A 3 -33.66 -30.00 44.37
C THR A 3 -34.49 -29.99 43.10
N GLU A 4 -35.74 -29.58 43.29
CA GLU A 4 -36.81 -29.26 42.35
C GLU A 4 -36.36 -28.71 40.99
N ASN A 5 -37.01 -29.26 39.97
CA ASN A 5 -37.07 -28.76 38.61
C ASN A 5 -38.23 -27.76 38.50
N PRO A 6 -38.02 -26.47 38.18
CA PRO A 6 -39.14 -25.60 37.84
C PRO A 6 -39.51 -25.79 36.36
N ALA A 7 -40.81 -25.93 36.12
CA ALA A 7 -41.45 -26.05 34.82
C ALA A 7 -41.02 -24.92 33.84
N PRO A 8 -40.91 -25.19 32.53
CA PRO A 8 -40.85 -24.11 31.57
C PRO A 8 -42.24 -23.47 31.46
N GLU A 9 -42.33 -22.21 31.89
CA GLU A 9 -43.47 -21.35 31.71
C GLU A 9 -43.79 -21.21 30.21
N SER A 10 -45.02 -21.58 29.87
CA SER A 10 -45.68 -21.33 28.58
C SER A 10 -45.79 -19.82 28.35
N THR A 11 -44.77 -19.23 27.75
CA THR A 11 -44.84 -17.88 27.18
C THR A 11 -45.32 -18.01 25.74
N GLY A 12 -46.59 -17.68 25.54
CA GLY A 12 -47.21 -17.70 24.22
C GLY A 12 -46.57 -16.67 23.31
N ASP A 13 -46.09 -17.14 22.16
CA ASP A 13 -45.72 -16.28 21.04
C ASP A 13 -46.92 -15.42 20.62
N PRO A 14 -46.77 -14.09 20.47
CA PRO A 14 -47.79 -13.29 19.82
C PRO A 14 -47.84 -13.68 18.33
N ALA A 15 -49.02 -14.13 17.91
CA ALA A 15 -49.34 -14.46 16.52
C ALA A 15 -48.90 -13.37 15.54
N PRO A 16 -48.48 -13.72 14.31
CA PRO A 16 -48.19 -12.73 13.30
C PRO A 16 -49.50 -12.05 12.90
N THR A 17 -49.63 -10.77 13.24
CA THR A 17 -50.66 -9.87 12.73
C THR A 17 -50.42 -9.64 11.24
N GLY A 18 -50.86 -10.60 10.43
CA GLY A 18 -50.99 -10.47 8.99
C GLY A 18 -52.13 -9.54 8.65
N GLY A 19 -51.82 -8.28 8.37
CA GLY A 19 -52.73 -7.36 7.71
C GLY A 19 -53.00 -7.84 6.28
N GLY A 20 -54.23 -8.25 6.02
CA GLY A 20 -54.71 -8.69 4.72
C GLY A 20 -56.19 -9.05 4.79
N ASP A 21 -57.03 -8.05 4.52
CA ASP A 21 -58.48 -8.17 4.38
C ASP A 21 -58.88 -9.35 3.47
N GLY A 22 -59.90 -10.10 3.88
CA GLY A 22 -60.48 -11.19 3.08
C GLY A 22 -60.55 -12.57 3.73
N GLY A 23 -60.93 -12.65 5.01
CA GLY A 23 -61.29 -13.90 5.70
C GLY A 23 -62.60 -14.52 5.21
N GLN A 24 -62.73 -14.77 3.90
CA GLN A 24 -63.75 -15.67 3.38
C GLN A 24 -63.17 -17.08 3.49
N GLY A 25 -63.67 -17.87 4.45
CA GLY A 25 -63.36 -19.29 4.53
C GLY A 25 -63.55 -19.95 3.16
N PHE A 26 -62.70 -20.93 2.84
CA PHE A 26 -62.71 -21.61 1.54
C PHE A 26 -64.14 -22.01 1.13
N LYS A 27 -64.66 -21.40 0.07
CA LYS A 27 -65.90 -21.82 -0.58
C LYS A 27 -65.55 -22.77 -1.73
N ALA A 28 -66.06 -23.99 -1.68
CA ALA A 28 -65.92 -24.93 -2.77
C ALA A 28 -66.67 -24.39 -4.01
N PRO A 29 -66.04 -24.35 -5.20
CA PRO A 29 -66.70 -23.92 -6.42
C PRO A 29 -67.78 -24.92 -6.80
N THR A 30 -68.92 -24.42 -7.27
CA THR A 30 -70.08 -25.23 -7.66
C THR A 30 -70.11 -25.52 -9.16
N SER A 31 -69.20 -24.91 -9.92
CA SER A 31 -69.03 -25.12 -11.36
C SER A 31 -67.57 -24.96 -11.79
N GLN A 32 -67.25 -25.47 -12.98
CA GLN A 32 -65.91 -25.32 -13.58
C GLN A 32 -65.56 -23.85 -13.84
N ALA A 33 -66.53 -23.04 -14.27
CA ALA A 33 -66.33 -21.62 -14.53
C ALA A 33 -65.99 -20.85 -13.24
N GLU A 34 -66.62 -21.18 -12.12
CA GLU A 34 -66.28 -20.60 -10.80
C GLU A 34 -64.89 -21.02 -10.33
N PHE A 35 -64.50 -22.29 -10.57
CA PHE A 35 -63.15 -22.76 -10.25
C PHE A 35 -62.09 -21.98 -11.04
N ASP A 36 -62.25 -21.86 -12.37
CA ASP A 36 -61.30 -21.15 -13.24
C ASP A 36 -61.19 -19.66 -12.85
N ALA A 37 -62.32 -19.02 -12.53
CA ALA A 37 -62.34 -17.64 -12.05
C ALA A 37 -61.62 -17.47 -10.71
N MET A 38 -61.83 -18.40 -9.77
CA MET A 38 -61.16 -18.39 -8.46
C MET A 38 -59.65 -18.59 -8.59
N VAL A 39 -59.22 -19.52 -9.46
CA VAL A 39 -57.80 -19.78 -9.75
C VAL A 39 -57.16 -18.55 -10.40
N LYS A 40 -57.81 -17.95 -11.40
CA LYS A 40 -57.30 -16.74 -12.08
C LYS A 40 -57.15 -15.57 -11.10
N SER A 41 -58.17 -15.31 -10.28
CA SER A 41 -58.14 -14.25 -9.27
C SER A 41 -57.02 -14.47 -8.24
N ARG A 42 -56.80 -15.71 -7.81
CA ARG A 42 -55.70 -16.02 -6.90
C ARG A 42 -54.34 -15.87 -7.57
N LEU A 43 -54.19 -16.31 -8.82
CA LEU A 43 -52.97 -16.15 -9.60
C LEU A 43 -52.62 -14.67 -9.83
N GLU A 44 -53.60 -13.83 -10.13
CA GLU A 44 -53.42 -12.38 -10.27
C GLU A 44 -52.96 -11.74 -8.97
N ARG A 45 -53.57 -12.10 -7.83
CA ARG A 45 -53.11 -11.65 -6.51
C ARG A 45 -51.68 -12.09 -6.21
N GLU A 46 -51.32 -13.34 -6.50
CA GLU A 46 -49.95 -13.81 -6.28
C GLU A 46 -48.94 -13.12 -7.20
N ARG A 47 -49.29 -12.83 -8.47
CA ARG A 47 -48.42 -12.05 -9.37
C ARG A 47 -48.27 -10.60 -8.93
N ALA A 48 -49.34 -9.98 -8.43
CA ALA A 48 -49.32 -8.60 -7.96
C ALA A 48 -48.41 -8.41 -6.73
N LYS A 49 -48.26 -9.43 -5.87
CA LYS A 49 -47.36 -9.38 -4.70
C LYS A 49 -45.88 -9.20 -5.05
N PHE A 50 -45.47 -9.56 -6.26
CA PHE A 50 -44.07 -9.53 -6.70
C PHE A 50 -43.87 -8.67 -7.95
N ALA A 51 -44.80 -7.76 -8.24
CA ALA A 51 -44.73 -6.91 -9.42
C ALA A 51 -43.50 -5.98 -9.40
N ASP A 52 -42.97 -5.67 -8.21
CA ASP A 52 -41.78 -4.86 -7.97
C ASP A 52 -40.47 -5.66 -7.94
N TYR A 53 -40.53 -6.99 -8.00
CA TYR A 53 -39.36 -7.85 -7.85
C TYR A 53 -38.29 -7.59 -8.93
N ASP A 54 -38.71 -7.43 -10.18
CA ASP A 54 -37.79 -7.16 -11.29
C ASP A 54 -37.12 -5.79 -11.13
N GLU A 55 -37.85 -4.79 -10.63
CA GLU A 55 -37.29 -3.46 -10.36
C GLU A 55 -36.29 -3.50 -9.19
N LEU A 56 -36.63 -4.20 -8.11
CA LEU A 56 -35.76 -4.36 -6.95
C LEU A 56 -34.48 -5.13 -7.33
N LYS A 57 -34.61 -6.17 -8.14
CA LYS A 57 -33.48 -6.94 -8.67
C LYS A 57 -32.57 -6.07 -9.54
N ALA A 58 -33.13 -5.25 -10.42
CA ALA A 58 -32.36 -4.33 -11.25
C ALA A 58 -31.62 -3.28 -10.39
N LYS A 59 -32.27 -2.72 -9.37
CA LYS A 59 -31.66 -1.78 -8.42
C LYS A 59 -30.53 -2.42 -7.62
N ALA A 60 -30.70 -3.66 -7.16
CA ALA A 60 -29.67 -4.40 -6.45
C ALA A 60 -28.43 -4.62 -7.33
N GLN A 61 -28.63 -5.05 -8.59
CA GLN A 61 -27.54 -5.21 -9.54
C GLN A 61 -26.80 -3.89 -9.81
N GLN A 62 -27.54 -2.79 -10.03
CA GLN A 62 -26.92 -1.47 -10.24
C GLN A 62 -26.13 -0.99 -9.02
N LEU A 63 -26.62 -1.29 -7.81
CA LEU A 63 -25.96 -0.93 -6.57
C LEU A 63 -24.67 -1.73 -6.40
N ASP A 64 -24.69 -3.04 -6.64
CA ASP A 64 -23.51 -3.89 -6.61
C ASP A 64 -22.44 -3.42 -7.61
N ASP A 65 -22.83 -3.15 -8.86
CA ASP A 65 -21.95 -2.63 -9.91
C ASP A 65 -21.33 -1.27 -9.52
N SER A 66 -22.15 -0.39 -8.94
CA SER A 66 -21.72 0.94 -8.48
C SER A 66 -20.75 0.85 -7.29
N GLN A 67 -21.01 -0.07 -6.36
CA GLN A 67 -20.14 -0.33 -5.22
C GLN A 67 -18.78 -0.88 -5.68
N GLN A 68 -18.78 -1.85 -6.59
CA GLN A 68 -17.55 -2.42 -7.13
C GLN A 68 -16.73 -1.37 -7.90
N THR A 69 -17.39 -0.54 -8.70
CA THR A 69 -16.75 0.56 -9.43
C THR A 69 -16.15 1.59 -8.45
N THR A 70 -16.90 1.96 -7.42
CA THR A 70 -16.46 2.93 -6.41
C THR A 70 -15.30 2.40 -5.59
N ALA A 71 -15.35 1.15 -5.14
CA ALA A 71 -14.26 0.49 -4.41
C ALA A 71 -12.98 0.46 -5.25
N THR A 72 -13.08 0.12 -6.53
CA THR A 72 -11.94 0.12 -7.46
C THR A 72 -11.36 1.53 -7.65
N ARG A 73 -12.23 2.54 -7.77
CA ARG A 73 -11.82 3.94 -7.88
C ARG A 73 -11.08 4.41 -6.62
N ILE A 74 -11.60 4.09 -5.44
CA ILE A 74 -10.99 4.45 -4.15
C ILE A 74 -9.61 3.80 -4.05
N ALA A 75 -9.48 2.50 -4.28
CA ALA A 75 -8.20 1.80 -4.21
C ALA A 75 -7.15 2.40 -5.18
N LYS A 76 -7.57 2.80 -6.39
CA LYS A 76 -6.69 3.49 -7.34
C LYS A 76 -6.24 4.86 -6.82
N LEU A 77 -7.19 5.65 -6.31
CA LEU A 77 -6.89 6.98 -5.77
C LEU A 77 -5.99 6.90 -4.54
N GLU A 78 -6.20 5.94 -3.64
CA GLU A 78 -5.34 5.72 -2.47
C GLU A 78 -3.90 5.40 -2.89
N LYS A 79 -3.72 4.54 -3.89
CA LYS A 79 -2.40 4.22 -4.44
C LYS A 79 -1.72 5.44 -5.08
N GLU A 80 -2.46 6.23 -5.86
CA GLU A 80 -1.94 7.46 -6.47
C GLU A 80 -1.57 8.50 -5.40
N LEU A 81 -2.40 8.64 -4.37
CA LEU A 81 -2.16 9.55 -3.24
C LEU A 81 -0.88 9.14 -2.50
N GLU A 82 -0.72 7.85 -2.18
CA GLU A 82 0.48 7.36 -1.49
C GLU A 82 1.74 7.54 -2.35
N SER A 83 1.66 7.25 -3.65
CA SER A 83 2.75 7.51 -4.59
C SER A 83 3.11 9.01 -4.66
N THR A 84 2.12 9.89 -4.62
CA THR A 84 2.33 11.34 -4.65
C THR A 84 2.96 11.83 -3.35
N ARG A 85 2.48 11.34 -2.20
CA ARG A 85 3.04 11.68 -0.88
C ARG A 85 4.49 11.24 -0.76
N THR A 86 4.81 10.01 -1.13
CA THR A 86 6.17 9.47 -1.08
C THR A 86 7.10 10.24 -2.02
N THR A 87 6.65 10.57 -3.23
CA THR A 87 7.43 11.41 -4.17
C THR A 87 7.69 12.80 -3.60
N ALA A 88 6.66 13.46 -3.06
CA ALA A 88 6.80 14.79 -2.45
C ALA A 88 7.74 14.77 -1.23
N LEU A 89 7.68 13.73 -0.42
CA LEU A 89 8.58 13.53 0.72
C LEU A 89 10.04 13.38 0.25
N ARG A 90 10.27 12.56 -0.79
CA ARG A 90 11.60 12.39 -1.39
C ARG A 90 12.13 13.72 -1.94
N SER A 91 11.35 14.46 -2.71
CA SER A 91 11.76 15.78 -3.23
C SER A 91 12.08 16.78 -2.13
N ARG A 92 11.31 16.78 -1.02
CA ARG A 92 11.58 17.64 0.13
C ARG A 92 12.92 17.29 0.80
N ILE A 93 13.18 16.01 1.00
CA ILE A 93 14.42 15.52 1.62
C ILE A 93 15.62 15.78 0.69
N GLN A 94 15.47 15.48 -0.59
CA GLN A 94 16.46 15.79 -1.62
C GLN A 94 16.87 17.27 -1.57
N ALA A 95 15.89 18.19 -1.61
CA ALA A 95 16.15 19.62 -1.56
C ALA A 95 16.82 20.05 -0.24
N LYS A 96 16.44 19.43 0.89
CA LYS A 96 17.03 19.72 2.20
C LYS A 96 18.52 19.32 2.27
N HIS A 97 18.90 18.22 1.62
CA HIS A 97 20.27 17.68 1.66
C HIS A 97 21.10 18.04 0.43
N GLY A 98 20.55 18.80 -0.52
CA GLY A 98 21.26 19.26 -1.72
C GLY A 98 21.68 18.12 -2.66
N ILE A 99 20.86 17.07 -2.74
CA ILE A 99 21.15 15.87 -3.54
C ILE A 99 20.72 16.11 -5.00
N SER A 100 21.52 15.64 -5.96
CA SER A 100 21.20 15.72 -7.39
C SER A 100 19.95 14.90 -7.73
N ASP A 101 19.24 15.25 -8.81
CA ASP A 101 18.05 14.51 -9.24
C ASP A 101 18.39 13.03 -9.55
N GLU A 102 19.54 12.79 -10.19
CA GLU A 102 20.03 11.45 -10.54
C GLU A 102 20.32 10.60 -9.29
N ASP A 103 21.00 11.18 -8.28
CA ASP A 103 21.31 10.47 -7.04
C ASP A 103 20.04 10.25 -6.20
N ALA A 104 19.11 11.20 -6.22
CA ALA A 104 17.84 11.07 -5.52
C ALA A 104 17.00 9.92 -6.10
N GLU A 105 16.90 9.82 -7.42
CA GLU A 105 16.16 8.75 -8.08
C GLU A 105 16.79 7.37 -7.83
N LEU A 106 18.12 7.28 -7.82
CA LEU A 106 18.82 6.01 -7.67
C LEU A 106 18.89 5.53 -6.21
N PHE A 107 19.00 6.44 -5.25
CA PHE A 107 19.36 6.09 -3.87
C PHE A 107 18.29 6.43 -2.81
N LEU A 108 17.35 7.35 -3.06
CA LEU A 108 16.24 7.68 -2.13
C LEU A 108 15.03 6.78 -2.38
N THR A 109 15.20 5.48 -2.13
CA THR A 109 14.20 4.44 -2.46
C THR A 109 13.30 4.05 -1.30
N ALA A 110 13.61 4.48 -0.08
CA ALA A 110 12.82 4.17 1.09
C ALA A 110 11.39 4.75 1.03
N ALA A 111 10.49 4.16 1.83
CA ALA A 111 9.10 4.58 1.96
C ALA A 111 8.84 5.38 3.24
N ASP A 112 9.71 5.28 4.25
CA ASP A 112 9.58 6.01 5.51
C ASP A 112 10.56 7.20 5.59
N GLU A 113 10.12 8.26 6.27
CA GLU A 113 10.87 9.51 6.39
C GLU A 113 12.22 9.32 7.10
N ALA A 114 12.27 8.45 8.12
CA ALA A 114 13.47 8.25 8.93
C ALA A 114 14.60 7.60 8.12
N THR A 115 14.30 6.56 7.35
CA THR A 115 15.30 5.91 6.49
C THR A 115 15.62 6.75 5.26
N LEU A 116 14.66 7.47 4.66
CA LEU A 116 14.95 8.43 3.59
C LEU A 116 15.91 9.53 4.05
N THR A 117 15.72 10.05 5.27
CA THR A 117 16.61 11.06 5.84
C THR A 117 18.01 10.49 6.05
N LYS A 118 18.14 9.27 6.59
CA LYS A 118 19.44 8.60 6.75
C LYS A 118 20.14 8.34 5.41
N GLN A 119 19.40 7.91 4.39
CA GLN A 119 19.92 7.74 3.04
C GLN A 119 20.44 9.08 2.50
N ALA A 120 19.65 10.14 2.65
CA ALA A 120 20.01 11.47 2.21
C ALA A 120 21.25 12.03 2.93
N GLU A 121 21.32 11.88 4.25
CA GLU A 121 22.47 12.28 5.05
C GLU A 121 23.74 11.57 4.61
N ARG A 122 23.66 10.25 4.39
CA ARG A 122 24.83 9.46 3.97
C ARG A 122 25.33 9.86 2.58
N LEU A 123 24.41 10.15 1.66
CA LEU A 123 24.75 10.63 0.32
C LEU A 123 25.40 12.01 0.37
N ALA A 124 24.82 12.93 1.14
CA ALA A 124 25.36 14.28 1.32
C ALA A 124 26.77 14.24 1.94
N GLU A 125 26.97 13.44 2.99
CA GLU A 125 28.29 13.25 3.61
C GLU A 125 29.30 12.67 2.62
N THR A 126 28.92 11.63 1.87
CA THR A 126 29.80 11.01 0.86
C THR A 126 30.18 12.00 -0.25
N ALA A 127 29.24 12.83 -0.69
CA ALA A 127 29.49 13.87 -1.68
C ALA A 127 30.47 14.92 -1.12
N ASP A 128 30.29 15.33 0.13
CA ASP A 128 31.18 16.26 0.81
C ASP A 128 32.59 15.69 1.02
N ASP A 129 32.70 14.42 1.40
CA ASP A 129 33.97 13.72 1.55
C ASP A 129 34.70 13.61 0.22
N ARG A 130 34.00 13.27 -0.87
CA ARG A 130 34.59 13.27 -2.22
C ARG A 130 35.05 14.65 -2.65
N ARG A 131 34.32 15.71 -2.27
CA ARG A 131 34.71 17.09 -2.57
C ARG A 131 35.97 17.51 -1.80
N LYS A 132 36.09 17.11 -0.53
CA LYS A 132 37.25 17.44 0.33
C LYS A 132 38.48 16.58 0.02
N ASN A 133 38.26 15.29 -0.20
CA ASN A 133 39.28 14.23 -0.31
C ASN A 133 39.25 13.56 -1.69
N GLY A 134 38.88 14.31 -2.73
CA GLY A 134 38.84 13.82 -4.11
C GLY A 134 40.20 13.28 -4.57
N ASN A 135 40.29 12.84 -5.83
CA ASN A 135 41.47 12.16 -6.38
C ASN A 135 42.78 12.97 -6.17
N ARG A 136 43.41 12.79 -5.01
CA ARG A 136 44.66 13.40 -4.58
C ARG A 136 45.65 12.28 -4.46
N ASP A 137 46.65 12.30 -5.33
CA ASP A 137 47.81 11.44 -5.19
C ASP A 137 48.56 11.85 -3.91
N PRO A 138 48.66 10.96 -2.89
CA PRO A 138 49.38 11.25 -1.65
C PRO A 138 50.87 11.53 -1.84
N LEU A 139 51.42 11.22 -3.02
CA LEU A 139 52.82 11.40 -3.40
C LEU A 139 53.02 12.57 -4.37
N ALA A 140 51.95 13.24 -4.83
CA ALA A 140 52.10 14.42 -5.69
C ALA A 140 52.88 15.53 -4.96
N GLY A 141 53.95 16.01 -5.58
CA GLY A 141 54.84 17.03 -5.01
C GLY A 141 55.90 16.50 -4.03
N ARG A 142 55.94 15.19 -3.73
CA ARG A 142 57.08 14.60 -3.03
C ARG A 142 58.25 14.45 -4.00
N THR A 143 59.27 15.30 -3.86
CA THR A 143 60.59 14.99 -4.41
C THR A 143 61.11 13.74 -3.69
N PRO A 144 61.51 12.66 -4.39
CA PRO A 144 62.14 11.53 -3.74
C PRO A 144 63.43 12.02 -3.08
N SER A 145 63.43 12.08 -1.76
CA SER A 145 64.66 12.24 -0.98
C SER A 145 65.42 10.93 -1.14
N ASN A 146 66.35 10.89 -2.10
CA ASN A 146 67.25 9.76 -2.30
C ASN A 146 68.02 9.51 -0.98
N PRO A 147 67.75 8.43 -0.22
CA PRO A 147 68.41 8.17 1.06
C PRO A 147 69.71 7.38 0.84
N GLY A 148 70.44 7.73 -0.20
CA GLY A 148 71.66 7.06 -0.61
C GLY A 148 72.45 8.03 -1.45
N GLY A 149 73.66 8.35 -1.00
CA GLY A 149 74.49 9.40 -1.57
C GLY A 149 74.49 9.37 -3.09
N GLY A 150 74.26 10.54 -3.70
CA GLY A 150 74.29 10.69 -5.14
C GLY A 150 75.62 10.22 -5.75
N PRO A 151 75.75 10.21 -7.08
CA PRO A 151 76.96 9.73 -7.76
C PRO A 151 78.26 10.37 -7.24
N ASP A 152 78.18 11.55 -6.63
CA ASP A 152 79.31 12.22 -5.98
C ASP A 152 79.71 11.63 -4.62
N ALA A 153 78.79 11.03 -3.85
CA ALA A 153 79.13 10.32 -2.62
C ALA A 153 79.92 9.04 -2.91
N ALA A 154 79.49 8.27 -3.92
CA ALA A 154 80.22 7.11 -4.41
C ALA A 154 81.60 7.48 -4.97
N LYS A 155 81.70 8.61 -5.69
CA LYS A 155 83.01 9.14 -6.14
C LYS A 155 83.90 9.58 -4.98
N ARG A 156 83.35 10.26 -3.97
CA ARG A 156 84.10 10.70 -2.77
C ARG A 156 84.62 9.51 -1.96
N GLU A 157 83.86 8.43 -1.88
CA GLU A 157 84.26 7.20 -1.21
C GLU A 157 85.31 6.42 -2.00
N TRP A 158 85.18 6.39 -3.34
CA TRP A 158 86.21 5.85 -4.23
C TRP A 158 87.53 6.64 -4.13
N LEU A 159 87.47 7.98 -4.13
CA LEU A 159 88.64 8.85 -3.96
C LEU A 159 89.35 8.59 -2.62
N ARG A 160 88.60 8.46 -1.52
CA ARG A 160 89.16 8.13 -0.19
C ARG A 160 89.90 6.79 -0.21
N SER A 161 89.28 5.77 -0.85
CA SER A 161 89.86 4.42 -0.94
C SER A 161 91.14 4.32 -1.77
N VAL A 162 91.37 5.29 -2.67
CA VAL A 162 92.58 5.37 -3.52
C VAL A 162 93.70 6.14 -2.82
N THR A 163 93.39 7.10 -1.95
CA THR A 163 94.39 7.93 -1.26
C THR A 163 94.85 7.39 0.09
N GLU A 164 94.14 6.44 0.69
CA GLU A 164 94.50 5.82 2.00
C GLU A 164 95.31 4.52 1.86
N ARG A 165 95.79 4.21 0.65
CA ARG A 165 96.60 3.01 0.37
C ARG A 165 98.03 3.40 -0.02
N ASP A 166 98.74 4.02 0.90
CA ASP A 166 100.21 4.11 0.98
C ASP A 166 100.63 4.16 2.46
#